data_AF-A0A088T145-F1
#
_entry.id   AF-A0A088T145-F1
#
_cell.length_a   1.000
_cell.length_b   1.000
_cell.length_c   1.000
_cell.angle_alpha   90.00
_cell.angle_beta   90.00
_cell.angle_gamma   90.00
#
_symmetry.space_group_name_H-M   'P 1'
#
loop_
_entity.id
_entity.type
_entity.pdbx_description
1 polymer ?
#
loop_
_entity_poly.entity_id
_entity_poly.type
_entity_poly.pdbx_seq_one_letter_code
_entity_poly.pdbx_strand_id
1 'polypeptide(L)'
;MKKTLLFLTVALISLTLSACQPDTTDLDEQITELTSTVADLQDDLATANQNLANEQDDLSGTYVGYSWKGEASGTLLEDATQKVETTITLDADGIVTDASVLFWKLKDGSWYTRQDGTSRISVDATIEPIAATPGSSYAKGTSMFTIDTHDFMSLYAVEVYADGSAVFLFVDPTTRYQFEISLPVGYNYSTLLSAVTVNGDAGGFIPTVRTSGSGVLKPSSWSQLDGKNMFSIAGYNHVMSDYGVFEGITADSTMQELLEATGVTFTTTVPDVFALDYGRHSIGGWEGNYQAIEAFLIGKDVTSVTSLVDWSVTKWGDSINEDNYFGIDLVAGSTKTAQDSFDTISGATVRMSRESTSFQRALVAAGILDESDVIVGRF
;
A
#
# COMPACT_ATOMS: atom_id res chain seq x y z
N MET A 1 -5.18 30.33 -0.30
CA MET A 1 -5.16 31.80 -0.07
C MET A 1 -4.54 32.53 -1.25
N LYS A 2 -5.10 33.67 -1.66
CA LYS A 2 -4.73 34.43 -2.88
C LYS A 2 -3.34 35.08 -2.72
N LYS A 3 -2.37 34.68 -3.56
CA LYS A 3 -1.06 35.32 -3.70
C LYS A 3 -1.23 36.66 -4.43
N THR A 4 -1.20 37.76 -3.70
CA THR A 4 -1.09 39.11 -4.26
C THR A 4 0.38 39.41 -4.48
N LEU A 5 0.87 39.15 -5.70
CA LEU A 5 2.22 39.52 -6.12
C LEU A 5 2.22 41.02 -6.42
N LEU A 6 2.70 41.83 -5.47
CA LEU A 6 2.80 43.28 -5.63
C LEU A 6 4.06 43.61 -6.45
N PHE A 7 3.93 43.69 -7.77
CA PHE A 7 4.97 44.23 -8.66
C PHE A 7 5.02 45.75 -8.50
N LEU A 8 5.98 46.27 -7.73
CA LEU A 8 6.27 47.70 -7.70
C LEU A 8 7.16 48.05 -8.89
N THR A 9 6.56 48.61 -9.95
CA THR A 9 7.31 49.14 -11.10
C THR A 9 7.85 50.52 -10.73
N VAL A 10 9.17 50.62 -10.46
CA VAL A 10 9.84 51.92 -10.29
C VAL A 10 10.05 52.51 -11.69
N ALA A 11 9.17 53.43 -12.08
CA ALA A 11 9.29 54.18 -13.32
C ALA A 11 10.43 55.20 -13.21
N LEU A 12 11.55 54.92 -13.89
CA LEU A 12 12.69 55.83 -14.01
C LEU A 12 12.31 56.98 -14.97
N ILE A 13 12.01 58.17 -14.42
CA ILE A 13 11.78 59.38 -15.22
C ILE A 13 13.13 59.99 -15.59
N SER A 14 13.62 59.68 -16.80
CA SER A 14 14.71 60.41 -17.45
C SER A 14 14.15 61.65 -18.15
N LEU A 15 14.22 62.82 -17.51
CA LEU A 15 13.93 64.11 -18.13
C LEU A 15 15.24 64.85 -18.40
N THR A 16 15.71 64.79 -19.64
CA THR A 16 16.69 65.71 -20.19
C THR A 16 16.03 67.07 -20.42
N LEU A 17 16.48 68.13 -19.75
CA LEU A 17 16.27 69.51 -20.19
C LEU A 17 17.40 70.40 -19.68
N SER A 18 18.19 70.90 -20.63
CA SER A 18 19.26 71.87 -20.43
C SER A 18 18.68 73.29 -20.46
N ALA A 19 19.31 74.17 -19.68
CA ALA A 19 19.22 75.64 -19.71
C ALA A 19 18.02 76.34 -19.04
N CYS A 20 17.99 76.36 -17.71
CA CYS A 20 17.81 77.55 -16.86
C CYS A 20 18.10 77.10 -15.43
N GLN A 21 19.16 77.57 -14.77
CA GLN A 21 19.57 77.11 -13.44
C GLN A 21 18.54 77.59 -12.39
N PRO A 22 17.64 76.74 -11.86
CA PRO A 22 16.91 77.05 -10.65
C PRO A 22 17.86 76.76 -9.48
N ASP A 23 17.56 77.30 -8.31
CA ASP A 23 18.27 76.95 -7.08
C ASP A 23 18.01 75.45 -6.79
N THR A 24 18.92 74.56 -7.23
CA THR A 24 18.75 73.10 -7.18
C THR A 24 18.93 72.51 -5.79
N THR A 25 19.34 73.34 -4.83
CA THR A 25 19.67 72.95 -3.47
C THR A 25 18.49 72.28 -2.76
N ASP A 26 17.25 72.74 -3.02
CA ASP A 26 16.01 72.18 -2.47
C ASP A 26 15.62 70.85 -3.16
N LEU A 27 15.91 70.70 -4.45
CA LEU A 27 15.65 69.46 -5.19
C LEU A 27 16.63 68.35 -4.79
N ASP A 28 17.90 68.69 -4.57
CA ASP A 28 18.93 67.74 -4.14
C ASP A 28 18.67 67.25 -2.71
N GLU A 29 18.15 68.11 -1.84
CA GLU A 29 17.70 67.76 -0.48
C GLU A 29 16.49 66.81 -0.52
N GLN A 30 15.48 67.12 -1.35
CA GLN A 30 14.31 66.25 -1.54
C GLN A 30 14.67 64.88 -2.15
N ILE A 31 15.62 64.84 -3.10
CA ILE A 31 16.12 63.58 -3.67
C ILE A 31 16.85 62.76 -2.62
N THR A 32 17.63 63.41 -1.75
CA THR A 32 18.36 62.74 -0.67
C THR A 32 17.39 62.14 0.35
N GLU A 33 16.36 62.89 0.74
CA GLU A 33 15.32 62.42 1.66
C GLU A 33 14.50 61.27 1.06
N LEU A 34 14.13 61.35 -0.22
CA LEU A 34 13.46 60.25 -0.92
C LEU A 34 14.34 59.00 -0.99
N THR A 35 15.64 59.17 -1.28
CA THR A 35 16.57 58.05 -1.38
C THR A 35 16.75 57.35 -0.04
N SER A 36 16.84 58.12 1.06
CA SER A 36 16.85 57.57 2.42
C SER A 36 15.57 56.79 2.73
N THR A 37 14.41 57.38 2.41
CA THR A 37 13.11 56.74 2.65
C THR A 37 12.97 55.43 1.87
N VAL A 38 13.45 55.39 0.63
CA VAL A 38 13.44 54.16 -0.18
C VAL A 38 14.35 53.09 0.40
N ALA A 39 15.52 53.46 0.93
CA ALA A 39 16.42 52.52 1.59
C ALA A 39 15.79 51.93 2.86
N ASP A 40 15.18 52.75 3.70
CA ASP A 40 14.49 52.31 4.92
C ASP A 40 13.33 51.36 4.58
N LEU A 41 12.54 51.67 3.54
CA LEU A 41 11.46 50.80 3.07
C LEU A 41 11.96 49.46 2.50
N GLN A 42 13.16 49.44 1.91
CA GLN A 42 13.77 48.20 1.42
C GLN A 42 14.23 47.31 2.58
N ASP A 43 14.81 47.89 3.62
CA ASP A 43 15.22 47.17 4.83
C ASP A 43 14.01 46.65 5.63
N ASP A 44 12.95 47.44 5.75
CA ASP A 44 11.69 47.02 6.36
C ASP A 44 11.04 45.87 5.58
N LEU A 45 11.05 45.94 4.25
CA LEU A 45 10.53 44.86 3.39
C LEU A 45 11.37 43.59 3.50
N ALA A 46 12.70 43.71 3.58
CA ALA A 46 13.60 42.57 3.78
C ALA A 46 13.34 41.90 5.15
N THR A 47 13.17 42.70 6.19
CA THR A 47 12.85 42.23 7.55
C THR A 47 11.48 41.55 7.60
N ALA A 48 10.46 42.14 6.97
CA ALA A 48 9.13 41.55 6.89
C ALA A 48 9.14 40.21 6.14
N ASN A 49 9.84 40.11 5.01
CA ASN A 49 9.99 38.87 4.26
C ASN A 49 10.75 37.80 5.05
N GLN A 50 11.76 38.20 5.82
CA GLN A 50 12.49 37.28 6.69
C GLN A 50 11.63 36.78 7.86
N ASN A 51 10.81 37.65 8.46
CA ASN A 51 9.87 37.27 9.51
C ASN A 51 8.76 36.35 8.97
N LEU A 52 8.23 36.63 7.77
CA LEU A 52 7.26 35.76 7.09
C LEU A 52 7.84 34.39 6.73
N ALA A 53 9.13 34.32 6.36
CA ALA A 53 9.82 33.05 6.15
C ALA A 53 10.07 32.29 7.47
N ASN A 54 10.21 33.00 8.59
CA ASN A 54 10.33 32.42 9.93
C ASN A 54 8.98 32.07 10.57
N GLU A 55 7.86 32.55 10.01
CA GLU A 55 6.48 32.19 10.38
C GLU A 55 5.94 31.02 9.52
N GLN A 56 6.81 30.26 8.87
CA GLN A 56 6.43 28.90 8.50
C GLN A 56 6.32 28.13 9.83
N ASP A 57 5.09 27.79 10.23
CA ASP A 57 4.85 27.02 11.45
C ASP A 57 5.76 25.79 11.44
N ASP A 58 6.59 25.65 12.48
CA ASP A 58 7.43 24.47 12.65
C ASP A 58 6.51 23.25 12.77
N LEU A 59 6.46 22.44 11.72
CA LEU A 59 5.60 21.26 11.65
C LEU A 59 6.23 20.05 12.35
N SER A 60 7.43 20.17 12.91
CA SER A 60 8.16 19.03 13.45
C SER A 60 7.42 18.35 14.60
N GLY A 61 7.37 17.02 14.56
CA GLY A 61 6.64 16.24 15.55
C GLY A 61 6.21 14.88 15.03
N THR A 62 5.63 14.09 15.93
CA THR A 62 5.04 12.78 15.61
C THR A 62 3.54 12.85 15.81
N TYR A 63 2.78 12.50 14.78
CA TYR A 63 1.35 12.66 14.72
C TYR A 63 0.67 11.34 14.39
N VAL A 64 -0.47 11.08 15.02
CA VAL A 64 -1.20 9.82 14.90
C VAL A 64 -2.63 10.09 14.47
N GLY A 65 -3.08 9.38 13.45
CA GLY A 65 -4.46 9.41 12.96
C GLY A 65 -5.08 8.03 12.86
N TYR A 66 -6.42 7.99 12.90
CA TYR A 66 -7.19 6.74 12.99
C TYR A 66 -8.34 6.69 11.98
N SER A 67 -8.60 5.50 11.45
CA SER A 67 -9.87 5.16 10.81
C SER A 67 -10.38 3.86 11.43
N TRP A 68 -11.69 3.70 11.61
CA TRP A 68 -12.21 2.52 12.30
C TRP A 68 -13.50 1.97 11.70
N LYS A 69 -13.73 0.69 11.98
CA LYS A 69 -14.90 -0.01 11.46
C LYS A 69 -16.17 0.49 12.12
N GLY A 70 -17.16 0.85 11.30
CA GLY A 70 -18.49 1.28 11.75
C GLY A 70 -18.60 2.79 11.96
N GLU A 71 -17.54 3.54 11.68
CA GLU A 71 -17.51 5.00 11.76
C GLU A 71 -18.68 5.65 11.02
N ALA A 72 -18.89 5.28 9.75
CA ALA A 72 -20.01 5.78 8.93
C ALA A 72 -21.41 5.41 9.45
N SER A 73 -21.49 4.52 10.44
CA SER A 73 -22.74 4.14 11.11
C SER A 73 -22.80 4.64 12.55
N GLY A 74 -21.93 5.60 12.92
CA GLY A 74 -21.90 6.23 14.24
C GLY A 74 -21.22 5.42 15.34
N THR A 75 -20.47 4.36 15.00
CA THR A 75 -19.68 3.61 15.99
C THR A 75 -18.54 4.48 16.50
N LEU A 76 -18.33 4.55 17.81
CA LEU A 76 -17.19 5.25 18.39
C LEU A 76 -15.90 4.44 18.23
N LEU A 77 -14.74 5.11 18.19
CA LEU A 77 -13.44 4.44 18.09
C LEU A 77 -13.21 3.45 19.24
N GLU A 78 -13.65 3.79 20.46
CA GLU A 78 -13.51 2.93 21.65
C GLU A 78 -14.35 1.64 21.57
N ASP A 79 -15.43 1.67 20.78
CA ASP A 79 -16.31 0.51 20.54
C ASP A 79 -15.89 -0.29 19.30
N ALA A 80 -14.88 0.18 18.56
CA ALA A 80 -14.50 -0.42 17.30
C ALA A 80 -13.74 -1.75 17.50
N THR A 81 -14.09 -2.74 16.68
CA THR A 81 -13.39 -4.05 16.66
C THR A 81 -12.22 -4.10 15.69
N GLN A 82 -12.07 -3.09 14.85
CA GLN A 82 -10.99 -2.96 13.87
C GLN A 82 -10.68 -1.48 13.66
N LYS A 83 -9.39 -1.15 13.55
CA LYS A 83 -8.93 0.21 13.22
C LYS A 83 -7.69 0.17 12.34
N VAL A 84 -7.49 1.21 11.55
CA VAL A 84 -6.22 1.55 10.93
C VAL A 84 -5.64 2.74 11.68
N GLU A 85 -4.35 2.68 11.95
CA GLU A 85 -3.58 3.70 12.67
C GLU A 85 -2.43 4.12 11.78
N THR A 86 -2.30 5.42 11.52
CA THR A 86 -1.17 6.00 10.78
C THR A 86 -0.39 6.91 11.71
N THR A 87 0.90 6.65 11.85
CA THR A 87 1.84 7.50 12.57
C THR A 87 2.81 8.10 11.56
N ILE A 88 3.01 9.41 11.57
CA ILE A 88 4.02 10.10 10.76
C ILE A 88 4.89 10.97 11.66
N THR A 89 6.18 11.06 11.33
CA THR A 89 7.10 12.03 11.93
C THR A 89 7.50 13.04 10.88
N LEU A 90 7.30 14.33 11.17
CA LEU A 90 7.63 15.43 10.28
C LEU A 90 8.89 16.15 10.76
N ASP A 91 9.67 16.69 9.83
CA ASP A 91 10.62 17.76 10.13
C ASP A 91 9.92 19.13 10.12
N ALA A 92 10.70 20.20 10.36
CA ALA A 92 10.17 21.56 10.47
C ALA A 92 9.51 22.06 9.18
N ASP A 93 9.93 21.53 8.02
CA ASP A 93 9.39 21.90 6.70
C ASP A 93 8.15 21.08 6.32
N GLY A 94 7.74 20.12 7.16
CA GLY A 94 6.62 19.21 6.87
C GLY A 94 7.03 18.02 5.98
N ILE A 95 8.32 17.71 5.88
CA ILE A 95 8.77 16.50 5.20
C ILE A 95 8.62 15.31 6.14
N VAL A 96 7.96 14.26 5.66
CA VAL A 96 7.85 13.00 6.40
C VAL A 96 9.23 12.34 6.51
N THR A 97 9.75 12.22 7.72
CA THR A 97 11.02 11.57 8.02
C THR A 97 10.85 10.11 8.45
N ASP A 98 9.67 9.77 8.98
CA ASP A 98 9.29 8.41 9.37
C ASP A 98 7.77 8.22 9.23
N ALA A 99 7.34 6.99 8.90
CA ALA A 99 5.94 6.66 8.74
C ALA A 99 5.66 5.21 9.16
N SER A 100 4.54 4.98 9.82
CA SER A 100 4.03 3.65 10.16
C SER A 100 2.52 3.58 9.93
N VAL A 101 2.04 2.48 9.35
CA VAL A 101 0.62 2.23 9.15
C VAL A 101 0.24 0.84 9.63
N LEU A 102 -0.60 0.76 10.66
CA LEU A 102 -0.98 -0.48 11.33
C LEU A 102 -2.47 -0.78 11.15
N PHE A 103 -2.83 -2.00 10.75
CA PHE A 103 -4.22 -2.46 10.77
C PHE A 103 -4.41 -3.35 11.99
N TRP A 104 -5.20 -2.87 12.93
CA TRP A 104 -5.55 -3.57 14.14
C TRP A 104 -6.88 -4.31 14.05
N LYS A 105 -6.93 -5.49 14.67
CA LYS A 105 -8.15 -6.28 14.89
C LYS A 105 -8.25 -6.67 16.36
N LEU A 106 -9.46 -6.63 16.89
CA LEU A 106 -9.78 -7.14 18.21
C LEU A 106 -10.27 -8.60 18.09
N LYS A 107 -9.59 -9.52 18.76
CA LYS A 107 -10.02 -10.93 18.88
C LYS A 107 -9.78 -11.38 20.31
N ASP A 108 -10.78 -12.02 20.91
CA ASP A 108 -10.72 -12.54 22.27
C ASP A 108 -10.26 -11.49 23.31
N GLY A 109 -10.69 -10.24 23.12
CA GLY A 109 -10.39 -9.11 24.01
C GLY A 109 -8.98 -8.50 23.84
N SER A 110 -8.17 -8.99 22.90
CA SER A 110 -6.82 -8.49 22.63
C SER A 110 -6.68 -7.94 21.21
N TRP A 111 -5.99 -6.81 21.09
CA TRP A 111 -5.64 -6.22 19.80
C TRP A 111 -4.43 -6.92 19.20
N TYR A 112 -4.51 -7.23 17.91
CA TYR A 112 -3.39 -7.74 17.12
C TYR A 112 -3.35 -7.04 15.76
N THR A 113 -2.17 -6.97 15.14
CA THR A 113 -2.01 -6.37 13.82
C THR A 113 -2.23 -7.41 12.72
N ARG A 114 -2.79 -6.99 11.57
CA ARG A 114 -2.85 -7.86 10.38
C ARG A 114 -1.46 -8.11 9.77
N GLN A 115 -0.53 -7.20 10.05
CA GLN A 115 0.86 -7.28 9.62
C GLN A 115 1.68 -8.31 10.40
N ASP A 116 1.14 -8.90 11.48
CA ASP A 116 1.82 -10.01 12.15
C ASP A 116 1.91 -11.22 11.21
N GLY A 117 3.10 -11.40 10.61
CA GLY A 117 3.41 -12.48 9.70
C GLY A 117 3.56 -13.85 10.37
N THR A 118 3.59 -13.89 11.71
CA THR A 118 3.79 -15.12 12.47
C THR A 118 2.73 -16.16 12.12
N SER A 119 3.18 -17.34 11.70
CA SER A 119 2.30 -18.45 11.35
C SER A 119 2.75 -19.73 12.04
N ARG A 120 1.79 -20.53 12.50
CA ARG A 120 2.04 -21.89 12.99
C ARG A 120 1.50 -22.84 11.94
N ILE A 121 2.41 -23.53 11.26
CA ILE A 121 2.09 -24.44 10.18
C ILE A 121 2.55 -25.85 10.58
N SER A 122 1.73 -26.84 10.28
CA SER A 122 2.11 -28.25 10.33
C SER A 122 1.60 -28.96 9.08
N VAL A 123 2.33 -29.97 8.61
CA VAL A 123 1.97 -30.76 7.44
C VAL A 123 1.75 -32.22 7.83
N ASP A 124 0.73 -32.84 7.26
CA ASP A 124 0.54 -34.28 7.23
C ASP A 124 0.50 -34.75 5.77
N ALA A 125 1.67 -35.15 5.24
CA ALA A 125 1.82 -35.63 3.87
C ALA A 125 1.14 -36.98 3.60
N THR A 126 0.54 -37.62 4.62
CA THR A 126 -0.28 -38.83 4.42
C THR A 126 -1.71 -38.51 3.99
N ILE A 127 -2.12 -37.24 4.11
CA ILE A 127 -3.42 -36.75 3.67
C ILE A 127 -3.37 -36.50 2.16
N GLU A 128 -4.29 -37.09 1.41
CA GLU A 128 -4.51 -36.70 0.01
C GLU A 128 -5.30 -35.38 -0.03
N PRO A 129 -4.79 -34.30 -0.63
CA PRO A 129 -5.52 -33.05 -0.72
C PRO A 129 -6.75 -33.20 -1.62
N ILE A 130 -7.89 -32.65 -1.18
CA ILE A 130 -9.14 -32.66 -1.92
C ILE A 130 -9.55 -31.23 -2.17
N ALA A 131 -9.86 -30.90 -3.43
CA ALA A 131 -10.31 -29.57 -3.80
C ALA A 131 -11.59 -29.17 -3.03
N ALA A 132 -11.65 -27.92 -2.59
CA ALA A 132 -12.87 -27.31 -2.08
C ALA A 132 -13.95 -27.30 -3.16
N THR A 133 -15.23 -27.21 -2.78
CA THR A 133 -16.29 -26.81 -3.72
C THR A 133 -16.33 -25.28 -3.74
N PRO A 134 -16.11 -24.60 -4.88
CA PRO A 134 -16.12 -23.14 -4.93
C PRO A 134 -17.55 -22.59 -5.11
N GLY A 135 -17.68 -21.26 -5.26
CA GLY A 135 -18.98 -20.61 -5.47
C GLY A 135 -19.82 -20.35 -4.22
N SER A 136 -21.13 -20.17 -4.42
CA SER A 136 -22.10 -19.85 -3.36
C SER A 136 -22.37 -21.01 -2.42
N SER A 137 -22.28 -22.25 -2.92
CA SER A 137 -22.35 -23.49 -2.15
C SER A 137 -20.96 -23.92 -1.65
N TYR A 138 -20.15 -22.97 -1.19
CA TYR A 138 -18.78 -23.24 -0.78
C TYR A 138 -18.72 -24.35 0.27
N ALA A 139 -17.89 -25.35 0.01
CA ALA A 139 -17.53 -26.38 0.98
C ALA A 139 -16.00 -26.50 1.03
N LYS A 140 -15.44 -26.46 2.24
CA LYS A 140 -14.00 -26.64 2.44
C LYS A 140 -13.60 -28.06 1.97
N GLY A 141 -12.47 -28.15 1.29
CA GLY A 141 -11.85 -29.42 0.91
C GLY A 141 -11.01 -30.01 2.03
N THR A 142 -10.15 -30.96 1.67
CA THR A 142 -9.17 -31.58 2.58
C THR A 142 -7.80 -31.01 2.28
N SER A 143 -7.08 -30.56 3.32
CA SER A 143 -5.77 -29.91 3.23
C SER A 143 -4.74 -30.77 3.95
N MET A 144 -3.54 -30.91 3.37
CA MET A 144 -2.36 -31.50 4.03
C MET A 144 -1.82 -30.58 5.11
N PHE A 145 -2.05 -29.27 4.95
CA PHE A 145 -1.55 -28.25 5.86
C PHE A 145 -2.59 -27.85 6.90
N THR A 146 -2.15 -27.72 8.15
CA THR A 146 -2.90 -27.02 9.20
C THR A 146 -2.17 -25.73 9.50
N ILE A 147 -2.85 -24.59 9.29
CA ILE A 147 -2.27 -23.25 9.39
C ILE A 147 -3.07 -22.42 10.39
N ASP A 148 -2.38 -21.90 11.40
CA ASP A 148 -2.87 -20.85 12.30
C ASP A 148 -2.05 -19.58 12.06
N THR A 149 -2.71 -18.55 11.50
CA THR A 149 -2.08 -17.29 11.12
C THR A 149 -3.09 -16.14 11.10
N HIS A 150 -2.59 -14.92 11.27
CA HIS A 150 -3.39 -13.69 11.16
C HIS A 150 -3.53 -13.19 9.71
N ASP A 151 -2.62 -13.62 8.84
CA ASP A 151 -2.63 -13.27 7.43
C ASP A 151 -2.49 -14.54 6.57
N PHE A 152 -3.39 -14.77 5.62
CA PHE A 152 -3.19 -15.82 4.60
C PHE A 152 -2.69 -15.26 3.28
N MET A 153 -2.66 -13.93 3.13
CA MET A 153 -2.29 -13.28 1.89
C MET A 153 -0.86 -13.66 1.51
N SER A 154 -0.71 -14.09 0.27
CA SER A 154 0.58 -14.45 -0.33
C SER A 154 1.38 -15.48 0.45
N LEU A 155 0.74 -16.28 1.33
CA LEU A 155 1.42 -17.31 2.10
C LEU A 155 1.97 -18.37 1.16
N TYR A 156 3.20 -18.84 1.39
CA TYR A 156 3.68 -20.12 0.88
C TYR A 156 4.26 -20.95 2.03
N ALA A 157 4.32 -22.26 1.85
CA ALA A 157 5.06 -23.16 2.74
C ALA A 157 5.59 -24.36 1.95
N VAL A 158 6.70 -24.91 2.42
CA VAL A 158 7.42 -26.00 1.76
C VAL A 158 8.02 -26.95 2.79
N GLU A 159 8.00 -28.25 2.52
CA GLU A 159 8.75 -29.26 3.27
C GLU A 159 9.26 -30.32 2.30
N VAL A 160 10.48 -30.81 2.52
CA VAL A 160 11.10 -31.89 1.74
C VAL A 160 11.51 -33.02 2.68
N TYR A 161 11.04 -34.23 2.39
CA TYR A 161 11.28 -35.42 3.19
C TYR A 161 12.53 -36.18 2.74
N ALA A 162 13.03 -37.07 3.62
CA ALA A 162 14.25 -37.85 3.40
C ALA A 162 14.22 -38.82 2.22
N ASP A 163 13.03 -39.17 1.72
CA ASP A 163 12.86 -40.02 0.54
C ASP A 163 12.85 -39.24 -0.79
N GLY A 164 13.03 -37.91 -0.71
CA GLY A 164 13.01 -37.00 -1.87
C GLY A 164 11.60 -36.62 -2.33
N SER A 165 10.56 -36.96 -1.56
CA SER A 165 9.23 -36.35 -1.75
C SER A 165 9.17 -34.95 -1.16
N ALA A 166 8.29 -34.11 -1.69
CA ALA A 166 8.12 -32.73 -1.22
C ALA A 166 6.65 -32.33 -1.23
N VAL A 167 6.29 -31.39 -0.36
CA VAL A 167 4.96 -30.75 -0.34
C VAL A 167 5.14 -29.25 -0.43
N PHE A 168 4.27 -28.60 -1.19
CA PHE A 168 4.32 -27.16 -1.39
C PHE A 168 2.91 -26.58 -1.40
N LEU A 169 2.73 -25.43 -0.74
CA LEU A 169 1.50 -24.65 -0.82
C LEU A 169 1.81 -23.21 -1.20
N PHE A 170 0.85 -22.58 -1.89
CA PHE A 170 0.78 -21.13 -1.99
C PHE A 170 -0.67 -20.65 -1.88
N VAL A 171 -0.85 -19.41 -1.45
CA VAL A 171 -2.16 -18.75 -1.43
C VAL A 171 -2.23 -17.75 -2.56
N ASP A 172 -3.05 -18.07 -3.57
CA ASP A 172 -3.21 -17.20 -4.73
C ASP A 172 -3.86 -15.86 -4.33
N PRO A 173 -3.25 -14.71 -4.70
CA PRO A 173 -3.74 -13.39 -4.31
C PRO A 173 -5.09 -13.03 -4.94
N THR A 174 -5.44 -13.63 -6.08
CA THR A 174 -6.62 -13.23 -6.87
C THR A 174 -7.88 -13.97 -6.46
N THR A 175 -7.80 -15.28 -6.25
CA THR A 175 -8.90 -16.17 -5.84
C THR A 175 -9.02 -16.28 -4.33
N ARG A 176 -7.93 -16.06 -3.58
CA ARG A 176 -7.85 -16.26 -2.13
C ARG A 176 -8.13 -17.71 -1.73
N TYR A 177 -7.59 -18.65 -2.50
CA TYR A 177 -7.54 -20.06 -2.14
C TYR A 177 -6.10 -20.48 -1.83
N GLN A 178 -5.99 -21.41 -0.89
CA GLN A 178 -4.81 -22.20 -0.66
C GLN A 178 -4.74 -23.30 -1.73
N PHE A 179 -3.66 -23.29 -2.51
CA PHE A 179 -3.32 -24.29 -3.50
C PHE A 179 -2.18 -25.14 -2.97
N GLU A 180 -2.32 -26.45 -3.04
CA GLU A 180 -1.36 -27.41 -2.49
C GLU A 180 -0.95 -28.43 -3.54
N ILE A 181 0.30 -28.89 -3.50
CA ILE A 181 0.77 -30.00 -4.31
C ILE A 181 1.61 -30.95 -3.46
N SER A 182 1.42 -32.25 -3.69
CA SER A 182 2.28 -33.31 -3.17
C SER A 182 3.11 -33.86 -4.33
N LEU A 183 4.43 -33.83 -4.18
CA LEU A 183 5.41 -34.29 -5.15
C LEU A 183 5.96 -35.64 -4.66
N PRO A 184 5.53 -36.77 -5.25
CA PRO A 184 5.88 -38.09 -4.75
C PRO A 184 7.36 -38.43 -4.98
N VAL A 185 7.83 -39.47 -4.30
CA VAL A 185 9.16 -40.05 -4.55
C VAL A 185 9.36 -40.33 -6.03
N GLY A 186 10.46 -39.82 -6.60
CA GLY A 186 10.78 -39.97 -8.02
C GLY A 186 10.10 -38.96 -8.95
N TYR A 187 9.46 -37.91 -8.41
CA TYR A 187 8.94 -36.79 -9.21
C TYR A 187 10.05 -36.18 -10.08
N ASN A 188 9.70 -35.82 -11.33
CA ASN A 188 10.63 -35.16 -12.24
C ASN A 188 10.64 -33.65 -11.96
N TYR A 189 11.60 -33.16 -11.17
CA TYR A 189 11.71 -31.74 -10.81
C TYR A 189 12.06 -30.81 -11.97
N SER A 190 12.48 -31.34 -13.13
CA SER A 190 12.59 -30.57 -14.38
C SER A 190 11.25 -30.34 -15.10
N THR A 191 10.14 -30.78 -14.51
CA THR A 191 8.78 -30.47 -15.01
C THR A 191 8.57 -28.96 -15.00
N LEU A 192 8.19 -28.41 -16.15
CA LEU A 192 7.87 -26.98 -16.28
C LEU A 192 6.61 -26.63 -15.49
N LEU A 193 6.61 -25.47 -14.85
CA LEU A 193 5.45 -24.95 -14.11
C LEU A 193 4.25 -24.72 -15.02
N SER A 194 4.47 -24.44 -16.32
CA SER A 194 3.41 -24.38 -17.33
C SER A 194 2.63 -25.68 -17.49
N ALA A 195 3.22 -26.84 -17.16
CA ALA A 195 2.58 -28.14 -17.23
C ALA A 195 1.85 -28.55 -15.93
N VAL A 196 2.03 -27.81 -14.83
CA VAL A 196 1.39 -28.07 -13.54
C VAL A 196 0.12 -27.25 -13.41
N THR A 197 -1.04 -27.90 -13.53
CA THR A 197 -2.33 -27.21 -13.54
C THR A 197 -2.78 -26.78 -12.15
N VAL A 198 -3.75 -25.85 -12.07
CA VAL A 198 -4.35 -25.35 -10.82
C VAL A 198 -5.85 -25.62 -10.71
N ASN A 199 -6.40 -26.48 -11.58
CA ASN A 199 -7.84 -26.77 -11.64
C ASN A 199 -8.29 -27.90 -10.69
N GLY A 200 -7.42 -28.35 -9.78
CA GLY A 200 -7.72 -29.44 -8.85
C GLY A 200 -7.58 -30.84 -9.45
N ASP A 201 -6.97 -30.97 -10.63
CA ASP A 201 -6.64 -32.26 -11.21
C ASP A 201 -5.44 -32.91 -10.49
N ALA A 202 -5.43 -34.24 -10.45
CA ALA A 202 -4.35 -35.02 -9.84
C ALA A 202 -3.00 -34.71 -10.50
N GLY A 203 -1.96 -34.49 -9.68
CA GLY A 203 -0.64 -34.08 -10.13
C GLY A 203 -0.49 -32.57 -10.39
N GLY A 204 -1.56 -31.79 -10.22
CA GLY A 204 -1.54 -30.34 -10.19
C GLY A 204 -1.62 -29.77 -8.78
N PHE A 205 -1.74 -28.45 -8.72
CA PHE A 205 -2.10 -27.69 -7.54
C PHE A 205 -3.59 -27.82 -7.23
N ILE A 206 -3.89 -28.32 -6.04
CA ILE A 206 -5.24 -28.59 -5.55
C ILE A 206 -5.72 -27.42 -4.68
N PRO A 207 -6.80 -26.72 -5.04
CA PRO A 207 -7.35 -25.63 -4.24
C PRO A 207 -8.21 -26.16 -3.09
N THR A 208 -7.65 -26.28 -1.89
CA THR A 208 -8.26 -27.02 -0.76
C THR A 208 -9.10 -26.14 0.17
N VAL A 209 -8.71 -24.87 0.37
CA VAL A 209 -9.31 -23.98 1.39
C VAL A 209 -9.46 -22.56 0.85
N ARG A 210 -10.65 -21.97 0.98
CA ARG A 210 -10.84 -20.53 0.76
C ARG A 210 -10.36 -19.76 1.98
N THR A 211 -9.31 -18.97 1.81
CA THR A 211 -8.68 -18.17 2.87
C THR A 211 -9.37 -16.81 3.07
N SER A 212 -10.06 -16.30 2.04
CA SER A 212 -10.91 -15.10 2.15
C SER A 212 -12.06 -15.10 1.14
N GLY A 213 -13.19 -14.48 1.50
CA GLY A 213 -14.32 -14.23 0.59
C GLY A 213 -14.13 -13.01 -0.34
N SER A 214 -13.04 -12.26 -0.17
CA SER A 214 -12.76 -11.01 -0.87
C SER A 214 -11.96 -11.16 -2.17
N GLY A 215 -11.75 -12.39 -2.66
CA GLY A 215 -11.05 -12.62 -3.93
C GLY A 215 -11.69 -11.84 -5.09
N VAL A 216 -10.84 -11.27 -5.94
CA VAL A 216 -11.27 -10.55 -7.16
C VAL A 216 -11.84 -11.54 -8.17
N LEU A 217 -11.20 -12.71 -8.30
CA LEU A 217 -11.71 -13.83 -9.06
C LEU A 217 -12.45 -14.78 -8.11
N LYS A 218 -13.71 -15.09 -8.42
CA LYS A 218 -14.54 -15.99 -7.61
C LYS A 218 -15.06 -17.13 -8.48
N PRO A 219 -14.25 -18.19 -8.70
CA PRO A 219 -14.68 -19.30 -9.52
C PRO A 219 -15.98 -19.90 -8.97
N SER A 220 -16.92 -20.23 -9.85
CA SER A 220 -18.09 -21.05 -9.53
C SER A 220 -17.82 -22.54 -9.72
N SER A 221 -16.74 -22.88 -10.44
CA SER A 221 -16.23 -24.24 -10.64
C SER A 221 -14.73 -24.18 -10.95
N TRP A 222 -13.99 -25.24 -10.63
CA TRP A 222 -12.55 -25.30 -10.97
C TRP A 222 -12.26 -25.44 -12.45
N SER A 223 -13.23 -25.92 -13.23
CA SER A 223 -13.14 -25.96 -14.69
C SER A 223 -12.95 -24.57 -15.33
N GLN A 224 -13.27 -23.49 -14.62
CA GLN A 224 -12.97 -22.12 -15.09
C GLN A 224 -11.46 -21.82 -15.11
N LEU A 225 -10.65 -22.66 -14.44
CA LEU A 225 -9.20 -22.59 -14.41
C LEU A 225 -8.55 -23.72 -15.25
N ASP A 226 -9.31 -24.39 -16.12
CA ASP A 226 -8.75 -25.42 -16.99
C ASP A 226 -7.60 -24.88 -17.86
N GLY A 227 -6.49 -25.62 -17.88
CA GLY A 227 -5.26 -25.22 -18.59
C GLY A 227 -4.52 -24.05 -17.97
N LYS A 228 -4.90 -23.59 -16.77
CA LYS A 228 -4.16 -22.58 -16.01
C LYS A 228 -3.12 -23.23 -15.10
N ASN A 229 -2.03 -22.52 -14.90
CA ASN A 229 -0.98 -22.79 -13.91
C ASN A 229 -0.95 -21.65 -12.87
N MET A 230 -0.05 -21.74 -11.88
CA MET A 230 0.03 -20.76 -10.79
C MET A 230 0.18 -19.31 -11.28
N PHE A 231 0.86 -19.06 -12.40
CA PHE A 231 1.10 -17.70 -12.92
C PHE A 231 0.04 -17.21 -13.91
N SER A 232 -1.01 -17.99 -14.18
CA SER A 232 -2.00 -17.68 -15.23
C SER A 232 -3.47 -17.80 -14.78
N ILE A 233 -3.71 -17.93 -13.47
CA ILE A 233 -5.05 -17.95 -12.86
C ILE A 233 -5.85 -16.70 -13.28
N ALA A 234 -5.22 -15.53 -13.23
CA ALA A 234 -5.74 -14.23 -13.64
C ALA A 234 -4.61 -13.34 -14.20
N GLY A 235 -4.98 -12.23 -14.86
CA GLY A 235 -4.00 -11.28 -15.41
C GLY A 235 -3.11 -10.58 -14.38
N TYR A 236 -3.48 -10.67 -13.10
CA TYR A 236 -2.75 -10.05 -11.99
C TYR A 236 -1.83 -11.02 -11.24
N ASN A 237 -1.58 -12.21 -11.77
CA ASN A 237 -0.64 -13.16 -11.16
C ASN A 237 0.83 -12.83 -11.42
N HIS A 238 1.11 -11.88 -12.31
CA HIS A 238 2.47 -11.34 -12.54
C HIS A 238 3.10 -10.80 -11.24
N VAL A 239 2.31 -10.32 -10.28
CA VAL A 239 2.84 -9.85 -8.98
C VAL A 239 3.58 -10.93 -8.19
N MET A 240 3.38 -12.22 -8.50
CA MET A 240 4.14 -13.30 -7.89
C MET A 240 5.51 -13.43 -8.55
N SER A 241 5.62 -13.20 -9.85
CA SER A 241 6.88 -13.29 -10.61
C SER A 241 7.70 -12.00 -10.59
N ASP A 242 7.06 -10.86 -10.30
CA ASP A 242 7.70 -9.54 -10.44
C ASP A 242 8.35 -9.06 -9.14
N TYR A 243 8.00 -9.67 -8.00
CA TYR A 243 8.45 -9.24 -6.67
C TYR A 243 8.63 -10.41 -5.69
N GLY A 244 9.60 -10.23 -4.78
CA GLY A 244 9.75 -11.07 -3.59
C GLY A 244 10.37 -12.43 -3.86
N VAL A 245 9.98 -13.43 -3.08
CA VAL A 245 10.63 -14.76 -3.08
C VAL A 245 10.55 -15.46 -4.44
N PHE A 246 9.51 -15.22 -5.24
CA PHE A 246 9.34 -15.82 -6.57
C PHE A 246 9.73 -14.87 -7.71
N GLU A 247 10.48 -13.80 -7.42
CA GLU A 247 10.97 -12.89 -8.45
C GLU A 247 11.74 -13.63 -9.54
N GLY A 248 11.33 -13.44 -10.79
CA GLY A 248 11.92 -14.10 -11.97
C GLY A 248 11.42 -15.52 -12.25
N ILE A 249 10.61 -16.14 -11.37
CA ILE A 249 9.99 -17.43 -11.64
C ILE A 249 8.80 -17.25 -12.58
N THR A 250 8.77 -18.01 -13.67
CA THR A 250 7.73 -17.91 -14.70
C THR A 250 7.12 -19.27 -15.03
N ALA A 251 6.16 -19.30 -15.96
CA ALA A 251 5.60 -20.56 -16.46
C ALA A 251 6.64 -21.42 -17.22
N ASP A 252 7.74 -20.83 -17.70
CA ASP A 252 8.85 -21.53 -18.36
C ASP A 252 9.91 -22.02 -17.36
N SER A 253 9.79 -21.66 -16.09
CA SER A 253 10.61 -22.21 -15.01
C SER A 253 10.15 -23.64 -14.66
N THR A 254 11.03 -24.37 -14.01
CA THR A 254 10.85 -25.74 -13.52
C THR A 254 10.35 -25.77 -12.09
N MET A 255 9.81 -26.92 -11.67
CA MET A 255 9.47 -27.15 -10.25
C MET A 255 10.71 -27.05 -9.35
N GLN A 256 11.89 -27.45 -9.85
CA GLN A 256 13.16 -27.24 -9.14
C GLN A 256 13.39 -25.75 -8.84
N GLU A 257 13.33 -24.88 -9.86
CA GLU A 257 13.56 -23.44 -9.68
C GLU A 257 12.55 -22.80 -8.72
N LEU A 258 11.29 -23.25 -8.73
CA LEU A 258 10.28 -22.81 -7.75
C LEU A 258 10.66 -23.18 -6.31
N LEU A 259 11.10 -24.42 -6.08
CA LEU A 259 11.49 -24.87 -4.74
C LEU A 259 12.81 -24.22 -4.29
N GLU A 260 13.77 -24.03 -5.20
CA GLU A 260 15.01 -23.30 -4.92
C GLU A 260 14.75 -21.86 -4.52
N ALA A 261 13.76 -21.20 -5.14
CA ALA A 261 13.32 -19.87 -4.75
C ALA A 261 12.86 -19.80 -3.28
N THR A 262 12.33 -20.90 -2.72
CA THR A 262 11.96 -21.00 -1.30
C THR A 262 13.09 -21.37 -0.35
N GLY A 263 14.30 -21.61 -0.87
CA GLY A 263 15.48 -21.99 -0.08
C GLY A 263 15.79 -23.50 -0.06
N VAL A 264 15.00 -24.33 -0.74
CA VAL A 264 15.31 -25.76 -0.92
C VAL A 264 16.57 -25.91 -1.77
N THR A 265 17.52 -26.73 -1.35
CA THR A 265 18.69 -27.05 -2.17
C THR A 265 18.51 -28.39 -2.88
N PHE A 266 19.24 -28.57 -3.99
CA PHE A 266 19.21 -29.80 -4.78
C PHE A 266 20.61 -30.40 -4.90
N THR A 267 20.73 -31.68 -4.55
CA THR A 267 21.89 -32.49 -4.95
C THR A 267 21.54 -33.22 -6.23
N THR A 268 22.12 -32.80 -7.35
CA THR A 268 21.74 -33.25 -8.71
C THR A 268 20.31 -32.85 -9.08
N THR A 269 19.38 -33.79 -9.23
CA THR A 269 17.96 -33.56 -9.55
C THR A 269 17.02 -33.98 -8.41
N VAL A 270 17.57 -34.26 -7.23
CA VAL A 270 16.82 -34.69 -6.04
C VAL A 270 16.93 -33.57 -5.01
N PRO A 271 15.81 -33.11 -4.43
CA PRO A 271 15.85 -32.08 -3.41
C PRO A 271 16.47 -32.63 -2.12
N ASP A 272 17.28 -31.82 -1.46
CA ASP A 272 17.82 -32.14 -0.15
C ASP A 272 16.72 -32.00 0.91
N VAL A 273 16.86 -32.74 2.02
CA VAL A 273 15.91 -32.66 3.15
C VAL A 273 15.82 -31.23 3.64
N PHE A 274 14.61 -30.72 3.70
CA PHE A 274 14.32 -29.34 4.05
C PHE A 274 13.15 -29.36 5.04
N ALA A 275 13.42 -28.94 6.27
CA ALA A 275 12.39 -28.85 7.29
C ALA A 275 11.30 -27.87 6.86
N LEU A 276 10.08 -28.08 7.35
CA LEU A 276 8.96 -27.18 7.08
C LEU A 276 9.36 -25.72 7.31
N ASP A 277 9.30 -24.93 6.24
CA ASP A 277 9.48 -23.48 6.26
C ASP A 277 8.34 -22.79 5.53
N TYR A 278 8.16 -21.51 5.80
CA TYR A 278 7.09 -20.71 5.22
C TYR A 278 7.48 -19.24 5.09
N GLY A 279 6.77 -18.55 4.21
CA GLY A 279 6.98 -17.13 4.02
C GLY A 279 5.85 -16.47 3.26
N ARG A 280 6.14 -15.29 2.72
CA ARG A 280 5.22 -14.53 1.89
C ARG A 280 5.85 -14.24 0.54
N HIS A 281 5.15 -14.56 -0.54
CA HIS A 281 5.56 -14.19 -1.88
C HIS A 281 5.04 -12.79 -2.27
N SER A 282 5.35 -12.33 -3.48
CA SER A 282 5.11 -10.94 -3.91
C SER A 282 5.78 -9.96 -2.94
N ILE A 283 5.23 -8.78 -2.70
CA ILE A 283 5.84 -7.82 -1.76
C ILE A 283 5.73 -8.20 -0.26
N GLY A 284 5.16 -9.36 0.10
CA GLY A 284 5.15 -9.81 1.51
C GLY A 284 3.79 -9.76 2.23
N GLY A 285 2.68 -10.07 1.55
CA GLY A 285 1.35 -10.11 2.18
C GLY A 285 0.85 -8.73 2.66
N TRP A 286 -0.01 -8.69 3.68
CA TRP A 286 -0.48 -7.41 4.21
C TRP A 286 0.67 -6.56 4.75
N GLU A 287 1.66 -7.15 5.42
CA GLU A 287 2.83 -6.43 5.94
C GLU A 287 3.54 -5.65 4.83
N GLY A 288 3.92 -6.34 3.75
CA GLY A 288 4.53 -5.73 2.58
C GLY A 288 3.71 -4.59 1.98
N ASN A 289 2.37 -4.74 1.98
CA ASN A 289 1.47 -3.69 1.54
C ASN A 289 1.61 -2.41 2.39
N TYR A 290 1.59 -2.55 3.70
CA TYR A 290 1.69 -1.39 4.61
C TYR A 290 3.08 -0.75 4.55
N GLN A 291 4.15 -1.55 4.48
CA GLN A 291 5.52 -1.05 4.27
C GLN A 291 5.66 -0.25 2.97
N ALA A 292 4.96 -0.64 1.90
CA ALA A 292 4.95 0.14 0.66
C ALA A 292 4.29 1.53 0.82
N ILE A 293 3.26 1.66 1.68
CA ILE A 293 2.66 2.97 2.02
C ILE A 293 3.67 3.81 2.79
N GLU A 294 4.30 3.21 3.80
CA GLU A 294 5.29 3.87 4.65
C GLU A 294 6.45 4.40 3.80
N ALA A 295 7.01 3.56 2.93
CA ALA A 295 8.07 3.93 2.00
C ALA A 295 7.64 5.02 0.99
N PHE A 296 6.38 5.01 0.54
CA PHE A 296 5.86 6.08 -0.31
C PHE A 296 5.80 7.42 0.43
N LEU A 297 5.40 7.41 1.70
CA LEU A 297 5.23 8.62 2.52
C LEU A 297 6.57 9.26 2.88
N ILE A 298 7.60 8.47 3.19
CA ILE A 298 8.92 9.00 3.57
C ILE A 298 9.48 9.91 2.46
N GLY A 299 9.93 11.11 2.85
CA GLY A 299 10.44 12.14 1.96
C GLY A 299 9.37 12.94 1.23
N LYS A 300 8.07 12.73 1.51
CA LYS A 300 6.98 13.55 0.97
C LYS A 300 6.75 14.79 1.81
N ASP A 301 6.52 15.89 1.12
CA ASP A 301 5.98 17.12 1.68
C ASP A 301 4.46 16.97 1.87
N VAL A 302 4.02 16.99 3.13
CA VAL A 302 2.60 16.82 3.49
C VAL A 302 1.71 17.99 3.08
N THR A 303 2.28 19.17 2.78
CA THR A 303 1.52 20.29 2.22
C THR A 303 1.12 20.04 0.76
N SER A 304 1.85 19.14 0.08
CA SER A 304 1.60 18.72 -1.29
C SER A 304 0.90 17.35 -1.39
N VAL A 305 1.11 16.47 -0.41
CA VAL A 305 0.53 15.13 -0.35
C VAL A 305 -0.38 15.01 0.88
N THR A 306 -1.64 15.41 0.72
CA THR A 306 -2.65 15.40 1.79
C THR A 306 -3.56 14.17 1.77
N SER A 307 -3.29 13.21 0.88
CA SER A 307 -4.12 12.02 0.69
C SER A 307 -3.32 10.87 0.07
N LEU A 308 -3.66 9.63 0.45
CA LEU A 308 -3.14 8.42 -0.20
C LEU A 308 -3.94 8.04 -1.47
N VAL A 309 -5.00 8.80 -1.77
CA VAL A 309 -5.83 8.64 -2.95
C VAL A 309 -5.81 9.92 -3.78
N ASP A 310 -5.66 9.77 -5.10
CA ASP A 310 -5.67 10.89 -6.05
C ASP A 310 -7.10 11.36 -6.34
N TRP A 311 -7.70 12.12 -5.42
CA TRP A 311 -9.07 12.62 -5.53
C TRP A 311 -9.29 13.60 -6.70
N SER A 312 -8.21 14.06 -7.36
CA SER A 312 -8.32 14.95 -8.52
C SER A 312 -8.99 14.29 -9.74
N VAL A 313 -9.03 12.95 -9.76
CA VAL A 313 -9.72 12.19 -10.80
C VAL A 313 -11.23 12.24 -10.55
N THR A 314 -11.95 12.89 -11.48
CA THR A 314 -13.38 13.21 -11.40
C THR A 314 -14.25 12.04 -10.93
N LYS A 315 -14.09 10.83 -11.49
CA LYS A 315 -14.91 9.67 -11.11
C LYS A 315 -14.83 9.28 -9.63
N TRP A 316 -13.71 9.58 -8.95
CA TRP A 316 -13.56 9.26 -7.52
C TRP A 316 -14.02 10.42 -6.65
N GLY A 317 -13.74 11.66 -7.05
CA GLY A 317 -14.29 12.85 -6.41
C GLY A 317 -15.83 12.82 -6.38
N ASP A 318 -16.46 12.44 -7.48
CA ASP A 318 -17.93 12.30 -7.60
C ASP A 318 -18.50 11.17 -6.72
N SER A 319 -17.66 10.32 -6.14
CA SER A 319 -18.07 9.25 -5.22
C SER A 319 -17.97 9.65 -3.74
N ILE A 320 -17.65 10.91 -3.44
CA ILE A 320 -17.66 11.49 -2.10
C ILE A 320 -19.01 12.20 -1.90
N ASN A 321 -19.75 11.84 -0.86
CA ASN A 321 -21.04 12.47 -0.56
C ASN A 321 -20.88 13.82 0.17
N GLU A 322 -22.00 14.48 0.48
CA GLU A 322 -22.01 15.78 1.16
C GLU A 322 -21.43 15.76 2.58
N ASP A 323 -21.37 14.58 3.20
CA ASP A 323 -20.81 14.35 4.52
C ASP A 323 -19.34 13.87 4.46
N ASN A 324 -18.68 14.02 3.31
CA ASN A 324 -17.31 13.56 3.03
C ASN A 324 -17.07 12.04 3.16
N TYR A 325 -18.11 11.22 3.02
CA TYR A 325 -17.95 9.77 2.93
C TYR A 325 -17.71 9.32 1.49
N PHE A 326 -16.63 8.58 1.29
CA PHE A 326 -16.32 7.97 0.00
C PHE A 326 -17.05 6.63 -0.17
N GLY A 327 -17.83 6.51 -1.24
CA GLY A 327 -18.41 5.24 -1.70
C GLY A 327 -19.52 4.67 -0.81
N ILE A 328 -20.15 5.53 -0.01
CA ILE A 328 -21.41 5.28 0.71
C ILE A 328 -22.52 5.95 -0.09
N ASP A 329 -23.59 5.20 -0.36
CA ASP A 329 -24.75 5.62 -1.19
C ASP A 329 -24.43 6.04 -2.63
N LEU A 330 -23.15 6.02 -3.02
CA LEU A 330 -22.61 6.31 -4.34
C LEU A 330 -21.78 5.11 -4.84
N VAL A 331 -21.82 4.85 -6.15
CA VAL A 331 -21.07 3.76 -6.76
C VAL A 331 -19.60 4.14 -6.88
N ALA A 332 -18.81 3.75 -5.87
CA ALA A 332 -17.35 3.89 -5.92
C ALA A 332 -16.68 2.70 -6.65
N GLY A 333 -15.84 3.04 -7.62
CA GLY A 333 -14.94 2.09 -8.29
C GLY A 333 -13.58 1.94 -7.59
N SER A 334 -12.70 1.22 -8.24
CA SER A 334 -11.26 1.14 -7.96
C SER A 334 -10.60 2.52 -8.04
N THR A 335 -9.88 2.94 -6.97
CA THR A 335 -9.15 4.22 -6.90
C THR A 335 -7.70 4.07 -7.38
N LYS A 336 -7.11 5.12 -7.97
CA LYS A 336 -5.64 5.23 -8.07
C LYS A 336 -5.14 5.75 -6.75
N THR A 337 -4.20 5.02 -6.19
CA THR A 337 -3.73 5.23 -4.84
C THR A 337 -2.22 5.38 -4.81
N ALA A 338 -1.68 5.80 -3.67
CA ALA A 338 -0.26 5.81 -3.39
C ALA A 338 0.39 4.42 -3.60
N GLN A 339 -0.39 3.36 -3.42
CA GLN A 339 -0.02 2.01 -3.83
C GLN A 339 -0.44 1.74 -5.28
N ASP A 340 0.47 1.16 -6.07
CA ASP A 340 0.10 0.45 -7.30
C ASP A 340 -0.28 -0.99 -6.95
N SER A 341 -1.43 -1.16 -6.29
CA SER A 341 -1.82 -2.48 -5.76
C SER A 341 -2.15 -3.52 -6.84
N PHE A 342 -2.31 -3.11 -8.10
CA PHE A 342 -2.49 -4.05 -9.21
C PHE A 342 -1.18 -4.70 -9.63
N ASP A 343 -0.10 -3.91 -9.62
CA ASP A 343 1.21 -4.35 -10.12
C ASP A 343 2.12 -4.88 -9.00
N THR A 344 1.85 -4.57 -7.73
CA THR A 344 2.76 -4.97 -6.62
C THR A 344 2.26 -6.13 -5.77
N ILE A 345 0.97 -6.23 -5.49
CA ILE A 345 0.44 -7.21 -4.52
C ILE A 345 -0.80 -7.98 -5.00
N SER A 346 -1.53 -7.46 -5.98
CA SER A 346 -2.77 -8.00 -6.56
C SER A 346 -3.87 -8.42 -5.56
N GLY A 347 -5.07 -7.91 -5.76
CA GLY A 347 -6.25 -8.38 -5.02
C GLY A 347 -6.32 -8.00 -3.53
N ALA A 348 -5.38 -7.21 -2.98
CA ALA A 348 -5.45 -6.66 -1.61
C ALA A 348 -6.24 -5.37 -1.50
N THR A 349 -5.91 -4.35 -2.29
CA THR A 349 -6.33 -2.98 -1.93
C THR A 349 -6.49 -2.10 -3.16
N VAL A 350 -7.59 -2.29 -3.88
CA VAL A 350 -8.03 -1.27 -4.85
C VAL A 350 -8.76 -0.09 -4.17
N ARG A 351 -8.75 -0.07 -2.82
CA ARG A 351 -9.49 0.86 -1.96
C ARG A 351 -8.65 1.13 -0.70
N MET A 352 -7.66 2.00 -0.79
CA MET A 352 -6.89 2.53 0.36
C MET A 352 -7.68 3.60 1.13
N SER A 353 -9.01 3.65 1.00
CA SER A 353 -9.78 4.79 1.48
C SER A 353 -9.70 4.95 3.00
N ARG A 354 -9.70 3.84 3.76
CA ARG A 354 -9.56 3.89 5.24
C ARG A 354 -8.13 4.21 5.68
N GLU A 355 -7.11 3.72 4.97
CA GLU A 355 -5.70 4.08 5.20
C GLU A 355 -5.48 5.57 4.87
N SER A 356 -6.15 6.09 3.85
CA SER A 356 -6.13 7.52 3.53
C SER A 356 -6.82 8.36 4.60
N THR A 357 -7.94 7.89 5.16
CA THR A 357 -8.61 8.56 6.29
C THR A 357 -7.71 8.63 7.52
N SER A 358 -7.03 7.53 7.89
CA SER A 358 -6.10 7.55 9.03
C SER A 358 -4.91 8.47 8.79
N PHE A 359 -4.36 8.50 7.57
CA PHE A 359 -3.31 9.45 7.20
C PHE A 359 -3.78 10.91 7.26
N GLN A 360 -4.94 11.24 6.69
CA GLN A 360 -5.52 12.58 6.75
C GLN A 360 -5.71 13.06 8.18
N ARG A 361 -6.16 12.18 9.09
CA ARG A 361 -6.27 12.51 10.52
C ARG A 361 -4.94 12.70 11.23
N ALA A 362 -3.86 12.06 10.76
CA ALA A 362 -2.52 12.39 11.25
C ALA A 362 -2.13 13.82 10.84
N LEU A 363 -2.56 14.27 9.65
CA LEU A 363 -2.39 15.67 9.20
C LEU A 363 -3.29 16.66 9.96
N VAL A 364 -4.49 16.24 10.37
CA VAL A 364 -5.34 17.02 11.29
C VAL A 364 -4.64 17.21 12.63
N ALA A 365 -4.05 16.14 13.18
CA ALA A 365 -3.29 16.21 14.43
C ALA A 365 -2.05 17.13 14.32
N ALA A 366 -1.50 17.28 13.12
CA ALA A 366 -0.40 18.19 12.81
C ALA A 366 -0.85 19.64 12.50
N GLY A 367 -2.16 19.93 12.52
CA GLY A 367 -2.69 21.26 12.20
C GLY A 367 -2.64 21.63 10.71
N ILE A 368 -2.41 20.66 9.82
CA ILE A 368 -2.29 20.88 8.37
C ILE A 368 -3.65 20.80 7.67
N LEU A 369 -4.54 19.94 8.18
CA LEU A 369 -5.91 19.78 7.69
C LEU A 369 -6.91 20.06 8.81
N ASP A 370 -8.11 20.47 8.43
CA ASP A 370 -9.26 20.47 9.34
C ASP A 370 -9.98 19.11 9.28
N GLU A 371 -10.60 18.67 10.39
CA GLU A 371 -11.38 17.42 10.41
C GLU A 371 -12.51 17.45 9.37
N SER A 372 -13.05 18.63 9.06
CA SER A 372 -14.06 18.79 8.02
C SER A 372 -13.56 18.49 6.61
N ASP A 373 -12.24 18.46 6.38
CA ASP A 373 -11.63 18.14 5.09
C ASP A 373 -11.27 16.64 4.97
N VAL A 374 -11.45 15.87 6.05
CA VAL A 374 -11.17 14.43 6.05
C VAL A 374 -12.21 13.70 5.22
N ILE A 375 -11.74 12.92 4.25
CA ILE A 375 -12.58 12.03 3.44
C ILE A 375 -12.63 10.68 4.15
N VAL A 376 -13.81 10.33 4.67
CA VAL A 376 -14.02 9.09 5.41
C VAL A 376 -14.23 7.93 4.44
N GLY A 377 -13.26 7.03 4.42
CA GLY A 377 -13.25 5.88 3.53
C GLY A 377 -14.11 4.71 3.99
N ARG A 378 -14.33 3.76 3.08
CA ARG A 378 -14.95 2.47 3.42
C ARG A 378 -13.97 1.62 4.21
N PHE A 379 -14.43 1.08 5.33
CA PHE A 379 -13.65 0.19 6.19
C PHE A 379 -13.74 -1.28 5.77
#